data_AF-A0A665TN42-F1
#
_entry.id   AF-A0A665TN42-F1
#
_cell.length_a   1.000
_cell.length_b   1.000
_cell.length_c   1.000
_cell.angle_alpha   90.00
_cell.angle_beta   90.00
_cell.angle_gamma   90.00
#
_symmetry.space_group_name_H-M   'P 1'
#
loop_
_entity.id
_entity.type
_entity.pdbx_description
1 polymer ?
#
loop_
_entity_poly.entity_id
_entity_poly.type
_entity_poly.pdbx_seq_one_letter_code
_entity_poly.pdbx_strand_id
1 'polypeptide(L)'
;FSVCLVLRFVGPTDNIYSCSFVQMLEQRLENAYDEAQDKVLETYSRLTVEIQSVFQEPGSPSVTLVYVVRNQDAILNGTISSGLLNQLTAELVGYFLFYPPMVIAEPICFAFRVTDLASTVQPTINGD
;
A
#
# COMPACT_ATOMS: atom_id res chain seq x y z
N PHE A 1 -10.45 2.60 -15.68
CA PHE A 1 -10.13 3.22 -14.37
C PHE A 1 -9.56 2.13 -13.49
N SER A 2 -8.28 2.19 -13.17
CA SER A 2 -7.70 1.32 -12.15
C SER A 2 -7.61 2.14 -10.86
N VAL A 3 -8.15 1.61 -9.77
CA VAL A 3 -8.13 2.26 -8.46
C VAL A 3 -7.01 1.62 -7.67
N CYS A 4 -5.99 2.40 -7.32
CA CYS A 4 -4.91 1.95 -6.45
C CYS A 4 -5.31 2.19 -4.99
N LEU A 5 -4.71 1.45 -4.07
CA LEU A 5 -4.94 1.63 -2.64
C LEU A 5 -3.73 2.28 -2.00
N VAL A 6 -3.99 3.19 -1.06
CA VAL A 6 -2.98 3.78 -0.19
C VAL A 6 -3.04 3.12 1.17
N LEU A 7 -1.86 2.76 1.67
CA LEU A 7 -1.67 2.33 3.05
C LEU A 7 -0.52 3.10 3.68
N ARG A 8 -0.77 3.71 4.83
CA ARG A 8 0.26 4.45 5.59
C ARG A 8 0.50 3.75 6.90
N PHE A 9 1.76 3.56 7.24
CA PHE A 9 2.17 2.93 8.49
C PHE A 9 3.47 3.56 9.00
N VAL A 10 3.73 3.40 10.29
CA VAL A 10 5.01 3.79 10.87
C VAL A 10 6.04 2.73 10.47
N GLY A 11 6.92 3.05 9.53
CA GLY A 11 7.91 2.11 9.02
C GLY A 11 9.21 2.10 9.82
N PRO A 12 10.12 1.15 9.52
CA PRO A 12 11.41 1.06 10.16
C PRO A 12 12.32 2.22 9.70
N THR A 13 13.40 2.48 10.44
CA THR A 13 14.47 3.41 10.03
C THR A 13 15.34 2.89 8.88
N ASP A 14 15.13 1.64 8.46
CA ASP A 14 15.85 0.97 7.37
C ASP A 14 15.40 1.40 5.97
N ASN A 15 16.10 0.90 4.94
CA ASN A 15 15.83 1.19 3.55
C ASN A 15 14.52 0.53 3.05
N ILE A 16 13.42 1.26 3.16
CA ILE A 16 12.09 0.87 2.67
C ILE A 16 11.99 0.72 1.14
N TYR A 17 12.99 1.20 0.39
CA TYR A 17 13.04 1.09 -1.07
C TYR A 17 13.70 -0.21 -1.54
N SER A 18 14.18 -1.05 -0.60
CA SER A 18 14.73 -2.35 -0.94
C SER A 18 13.65 -3.30 -1.45
N CYS A 19 13.92 -4.03 -2.54
CA CYS A 19 12.99 -5.04 -3.06
C CYS A 19 12.63 -6.11 -2.02
N SER A 20 13.54 -6.44 -1.11
CA SER A 20 13.28 -7.37 0.01
C SER A 20 12.20 -6.85 0.96
N PHE A 21 12.19 -5.54 1.24
CA PHE A 21 11.15 -4.91 2.04
C PHE A 21 9.82 -4.97 1.32
N VAL A 22 9.80 -4.60 0.03
CA VAL A 22 8.61 -4.64 -0.83
C VAL A 22 8.00 -6.05 -0.88
N GLN A 23 8.79 -7.07 -1.19
CA GLN A 23 8.32 -8.45 -1.26
C GLN A 23 7.77 -8.97 0.08
N MET A 24 8.46 -8.65 1.18
CA MET A 24 7.98 -9.01 2.51
C MET A 24 6.63 -8.35 2.81
N LEU A 25 6.46 -7.08 2.41
CA LEU A 25 5.25 -6.33 2.63
C LEU A 25 4.10 -6.82 1.73
N GLU A 26 4.36 -7.13 0.46
CA GLU A 26 3.43 -7.77 -0.47
C GLU A 26 2.89 -9.06 0.13
N GLN A 27 3.78 -9.95 0.57
CA GLN A 27 3.37 -11.22 1.14
C GLN A 27 2.54 -11.07 2.42
N ARG A 28 2.83 -10.06 3.24
CA ARG A 28 2.04 -9.74 4.44
C ARG A 28 0.67 -9.20 4.09
N LEU A 29 0.59 -8.32 3.09
CA LEU A 29 -0.66 -7.80 2.57
C LEU A 29 -1.50 -8.91 1.94
N GLU A 30 -0.90 -9.82 1.16
CA GLU A 30 -1.58 -11.00 0.61
C GLU A 30 -2.23 -11.84 1.71
N ASN A 31 -1.51 -12.12 2.81
CA ASN A 31 -2.09 -12.84 3.95
C ASN A 31 -3.26 -12.06 4.59
N ALA A 32 -3.15 -10.73 4.68
CA ALA A 32 -4.26 -9.91 5.16
C ALA A 32 -5.47 -9.99 4.20
N TYR A 33 -5.26 -9.97 2.90
CA TYR A 33 -6.34 -10.16 1.93
C TYR A 33 -6.98 -11.54 1.99
N ASP A 34 -6.20 -12.59 2.27
CA ASP A 34 -6.70 -13.93 2.47
C ASP A 34 -7.63 -14.01 3.70
N GLU A 35 -7.19 -13.43 4.83
CA GLU A 35 -8.00 -13.31 6.05
C GLU A 35 -9.25 -12.43 5.84
N ALA A 36 -9.11 -11.37 5.06
CA ALA A 36 -10.23 -10.52 4.68
C ALA A 36 -11.27 -11.32 3.89
N GLN A 37 -10.85 -12.10 2.89
CA GLN A 37 -11.76 -12.95 2.11
C GLN A 37 -12.42 -14.04 2.98
N ASP A 38 -11.68 -14.64 3.91
CA ASP A 38 -12.22 -15.63 4.87
C ASP A 38 -13.36 -15.01 5.71
N LYS A 39 -13.20 -13.75 6.14
CA LYS A 39 -14.22 -12.98 6.85
C LYS A 39 -15.50 -12.70 6.05
N VAL A 40 -15.39 -12.46 4.74
CA VAL A 40 -16.56 -12.15 3.90
C VAL A 40 -17.22 -13.41 3.33
N LEU A 41 -16.56 -14.58 3.43
CA LEU A 41 -16.96 -15.82 2.73
C LEU A 41 -17.17 -15.61 1.21
N GLU A 42 -16.60 -14.53 0.65
CA GLU A 42 -16.72 -14.19 -0.75
C GLU A 42 -15.41 -14.51 -1.46
N THR A 43 -15.43 -15.66 -2.12
CA THR A 43 -14.48 -16.08 -3.17
C THR A 43 -13.09 -16.49 -2.67
N TYR A 44 -12.77 -17.79 -2.81
CA TYR A 44 -11.41 -18.35 -2.67
C TYR A 44 -10.48 -17.98 -3.85
N SER A 45 -10.55 -16.73 -4.29
CA SER A 45 -9.66 -16.24 -5.33
C SER A 45 -8.29 -15.98 -4.73
N ARG A 46 -7.23 -16.48 -5.37
CA ARG A 46 -5.87 -16.16 -4.96
C ARG A 46 -5.57 -14.72 -5.35
N LEU A 47 -5.66 -13.83 -4.36
CA LEU A 47 -5.34 -12.42 -4.53
C LEU A 47 -3.84 -12.21 -4.38
N THR A 48 -3.25 -11.58 -5.38
CA THR A 48 -1.85 -11.18 -5.41
C THR A 48 -1.77 -9.69 -5.17
N VAL A 49 -0.87 -9.24 -4.29
CA VAL A 49 -0.67 -7.82 -4.04
C VAL A 49 0.59 -7.37 -4.74
N GLU A 50 0.48 -6.29 -5.51
CA GLU A 50 1.61 -5.69 -6.22
C GLU A 50 1.79 -4.25 -5.75
N ILE A 51 2.95 -3.99 -5.16
CA ILE A 51 3.32 -2.67 -4.69
C ILE A 51 3.81 -1.85 -5.89
N GLN A 52 3.08 -0.78 -6.17
CA GLN A 52 3.43 0.15 -7.24
C GLN A 52 4.51 1.13 -6.80
N SER A 53 4.42 1.64 -5.57
CA SER A 53 5.35 2.65 -5.06
C SER A 53 5.36 2.66 -3.54
N VAL A 54 6.55 2.91 -2.97
CA VAL A 54 6.74 3.17 -1.55
C VAL A 54 7.40 4.53 -1.43
N PHE A 55 6.94 5.37 -0.51
CA PHE A 55 7.52 6.67 -0.25
C PHE A 55 7.38 7.02 1.23
N GLN A 56 8.45 7.52 1.83
CA GLN A 56 8.43 8.02 3.20
C GLN A 56 8.58 9.52 3.19
N GLU A 57 7.79 10.17 4.05
CA GLU A 57 7.81 11.61 4.17
C GLU A 57 9.09 12.02 4.93
N PRO A 58 9.93 12.91 4.35
CA PRO A 58 11.18 13.31 4.97
C PRO A 58 10.93 14.04 6.29
N GLY A 59 11.49 13.53 7.39
CA GLY A 59 11.27 14.05 8.74
C GLY A 59 10.14 13.39 9.52
N SER A 60 9.41 12.46 8.91
CA SER A 60 8.34 11.67 9.54
C SER A 60 8.68 10.18 9.47
N PRO A 61 8.41 9.38 10.53
CA PRO A 61 8.55 7.92 10.47
C PRO A 61 7.41 7.26 9.66
N SER A 62 6.55 8.05 9.04
CA SER A 62 5.38 7.62 8.26
C SER A 62 5.77 7.22 6.85
N VAL A 63 5.62 5.93 6.56
CA VAL A 63 5.79 5.35 5.23
C VAL A 63 4.43 5.25 4.57
N THR A 64 4.34 5.72 3.34
CA THR A 64 3.15 5.63 2.50
C THR A 64 3.43 4.64 1.36
N LEU A 65 2.50 3.72 1.19
CA LEU A 65 2.56 2.64 0.24
C LEU A 65 1.39 2.75 -0.72
N VAL A 66 1.66 2.67 -2.02
CA VAL A 66 0.66 2.54 -3.07
C VAL A 66 0.78 1.15 -3.67
N TYR A 67 -0.32 0.42 -3.67
CA TYR A 67 -0.37 -0.94 -4.19
C TYR A 67 -1.70 -1.21 -4.89
N VAL A 68 -1.71 -2.28 -5.67
CA VAL A 68 -2.89 -2.81 -6.36
C VAL A 68 -3.06 -4.27 -5.99
N VAL A 69 -4.29 -4.76 -6.10
CA VAL A 69 -4.61 -6.17 -5.87
C VAL A 69 -5.00 -6.77 -7.19
N ARG A 70 -4.46 -7.93 -7.51
CA ARG A 70 -4.79 -8.73 -8.69
C ARG A 70 -5.45 -10.02 -8.27
N ASN A 71 -6.45 -10.43 -9.02
CA ASN A 71 -6.98 -11.77 -8.97
C ASN A 71 -6.49 -12.51 -10.22
N GLN A 72 -5.47 -13.35 -10.06
CA GLN A 72 -4.81 -14.07 -11.15
C GLN A 72 -4.25 -13.11 -12.22
N ASP A 73 -4.95 -12.95 -13.35
CA ASP A 73 -4.54 -12.08 -14.47
C ASP A 73 -5.30 -10.74 -14.52
N ALA A 74 -6.30 -10.53 -13.65
CA ALA A 74 -7.12 -9.33 -13.64
C ALA A 74 -6.83 -8.45 -12.43
N ILE A 75 -6.58 -7.15 -12.64
CA ILE A 75 -6.52 -6.17 -11.56
C ILE A 75 -7.92 -6.03 -10.96
N LEU A 76 -8.04 -6.21 -9.64
CA LEU A 76 -9.29 -6.03 -8.93
C LEU A 76 -9.66 -4.55 -8.85
N ASN A 77 -10.97 -4.28 -8.89
CA ASN A 77 -11.49 -2.96 -8.61
C ASN A 77 -11.14 -2.55 -7.18
N GLY A 78 -10.56 -1.37 -7.00
CA GLY A 78 -10.22 -0.86 -5.67
C GLY A 78 -11.42 -0.73 -4.73
N THR A 79 -12.67 -0.73 -5.21
CA THR A 79 -13.86 -0.85 -4.36
C THR A 79 -13.98 -2.23 -3.71
N ILE A 80 -13.70 -3.30 -4.45
CA ILE A 80 -13.69 -4.67 -3.90
C ILE A 80 -12.49 -4.82 -2.97
N SER A 81 -11.31 -4.37 -3.42
CA SER A 81 -10.09 -4.46 -2.60
C SER A 81 -10.17 -3.65 -1.30
N SER A 82 -10.68 -2.41 -1.35
CA SER A 82 -10.95 -1.63 -0.12
C SER A 82 -12.06 -2.23 0.71
N GLY A 83 -13.10 -2.80 0.08
CA GLY A 83 -14.15 -3.54 0.74
C GLY A 83 -13.59 -4.72 1.56
N LEU A 84 -12.70 -5.52 0.98
CA LEU A 84 -12.04 -6.64 1.66
C LEU A 84 -11.18 -6.15 2.84
N LEU A 85 -10.26 -5.22 2.61
CA LEU A 85 -9.42 -4.73 3.71
C LEU A 85 -10.23 -4.02 4.82
N ASN A 86 -11.36 -3.39 4.51
CA ASN A 86 -12.26 -2.82 5.52
C ASN A 86 -12.97 -3.88 6.38
N GLN A 87 -12.93 -5.16 5.98
CA GLN A 87 -13.43 -6.26 6.80
C GLN A 87 -12.43 -6.63 7.88
N LEU A 88 -11.15 -6.34 7.63
CA LEU A 88 -10.12 -6.40 8.65
C LEU A 88 -10.12 -5.11 9.46
N THR A 89 -9.94 -5.28 10.78
CA THR A 89 -9.72 -4.14 11.64
C THR A 89 -8.32 -3.59 11.43
N ALA A 90 -8.13 -2.31 11.78
CA ALA A 90 -6.82 -1.69 11.73
C ALA A 90 -5.76 -2.43 12.56
N GLU A 91 -6.21 -3.06 13.65
CA GLU A 91 -5.37 -3.89 14.50
C GLU A 91 -4.86 -5.14 13.78
N LEU A 92 -5.74 -5.86 13.05
CA LEU A 92 -5.35 -7.04 12.29
C LEU A 92 -4.41 -6.68 11.13
N VAL A 93 -4.74 -5.62 10.39
CA VAL A 93 -3.87 -5.14 9.30
C VAL A 93 -2.50 -4.75 9.85
N GLY A 94 -2.47 -4.08 11.01
CA GLY A 94 -1.22 -3.74 11.70
C GLY A 94 -0.43 -4.94 12.16
N TYR A 95 -1.12 -5.97 12.65
CA TYR A 95 -0.53 -7.25 13.03
C TYR A 95 0.15 -7.94 11.84
N PHE A 96 -0.52 -8.03 10.69
CA PHE A 96 0.06 -8.60 9.47
C PHE A 96 1.25 -7.79 8.96
N LEU A 97 1.14 -6.46 8.99
CA LEU A 97 2.20 -5.57 8.54
C LEU A 97 3.38 -5.51 9.52
N PHE A 98 3.18 -5.89 10.79
CA PHE A 98 4.06 -5.63 11.94
C PHE A 98 4.35 -4.14 12.18
N TYR A 99 3.54 -3.27 11.59
CA TYR A 99 3.69 -1.84 11.71
C TYR A 99 2.35 -1.24 12.10
N PRO A 100 2.32 -0.25 13.02
CA PRO A 100 1.10 0.46 13.34
C PRO A 100 0.56 1.15 12.07
N PRO A 101 -0.61 0.74 11.56
CA PRO A 101 -1.19 1.37 10.40
C PRO A 101 -1.86 2.67 10.83
N MET A 102 -1.55 3.76 10.12
CA MET A 102 -2.25 5.03 10.26
C MET A 102 -3.44 5.13 9.32
N VAL A 103 -3.29 4.60 8.10
CA VAL A 103 -4.28 4.68 7.02
C VAL A 103 -4.34 3.33 6.32
N ILE A 104 -5.54 2.82 6.09
CA ILE A 104 -5.76 1.48 5.55
C ILE A 104 -6.70 1.57 4.36
N ALA A 105 -6.23 1.02 3.23
CA ALA A 105 -7.04 0.76 2.06
C ALA A 105 -7.82 1.97 1.54
N GLU A 106 -7.24 3.17 1.61
CA GLU A 106 -7.88 4.34 1.03
C GLU A 106 -7.83 4.24 -0.50
N PRO A 107 -8.99 4.24 -1.19
CA PRO A 107 -9.03 4.16 -2.64
C PRO A 107 -8.56 5.47 -3.25
N ILE A 108 -7.43 5.44 -3.94
CA ILE A 108 -6.98 6.52 -4.80
C ILE A 108 -7.24 6.14 -6.25
N CYS A 109 -8.01 6.95 -6.95
CA CYS A 109 -8.09 6.84 -8.39
C CYS A 109 -6.80 7.43 -8.96
N PHE A 110 -6.06 6.72 -9.81
CA PHE A 110 -4.90 7.29 -10.51
C PHE A 110 -5.38 8.30 -11.58
N ALA A 111 -5.93 9.41 -11.11
CA ALA A 111 -5.79 10.74 -11.68
C ALA A 111 -4.70 11.53 -10.93
N PHE A 112 -3.87 10.83 -10.14
CA PHE A 112 -2.69 11.40 -9.51
C PHE A 112 -1.61 11.58 -10.57
N ARG A 113 -1.69 12.69 -11.31
CA ARG A 113 -0.57 13.20 -12.08
C ARG A 113 0.64 13.28 -11.14
N VAL A 114 1.75 12.71 -11.57
CA VAL A 114 3.06 12.66 -10.89
C VAL A 114 3.71 14.06 -10.75
N THR A 115 2.92 15.12 -10.66
CA THR A 115 3.37 16.52 -10.58
C THR A 115 3.32 17.10 -9.17
N ASP A 116 2.64 16.44 -8.21
CA ASP A 116 2.44 17.04 -6.88
C ASP A 116 3.42 16.56 -5.79
N LEU A 117 3.99 15.35 -5.91
CA LEU A 117 5.01 14.84 -4.95
C LEU A 117 6.44 15.31 -5.25
N ALA A 118 6.68 15.95 -6.41
CA ALA A 118 7.99 16.48 -6.79
C ALA A 118 8.19 17.96 -6.44
N SER A 119 7.22 18.60 -5.79
CA SER A 119 7.23 20.05 -5.56
C SER A 119 8.04 20.52 -4.35
N THR A 120 8.66 19.62 -3.57
CA THR A 120 9.46 20.03 -2.41
C THR A 120 10.86 19.41 -2.49
N VAL A 121 11.85 20.31 -2.69
CA VAL A 121 13.30 20.10 -2.78
C VAL A 121 13.88 19.95 -4.19
N GLN A 122 13.96 21.09 -4.90
CA GLN A 122 15.11 21.35 -5.77
C GLN A 122 16.36 21.56 -4.89
N PRO A 123 17.50 20.87 -5.12
CA PRO A 123 18.78 21.47 -4.82
C PRO A 123 19.10 22.44 -5.96
N THR A 124 18.83 23.72 -5.73
CA THR A 124 19.39 24.79 -6.54
C THR A 124 20.89 24.85 -6.28
N ILE A 125 21.69 24.09 -7.03
CA ILE A 125 23.12 24.37 -7.15
C ILE A 125 23.28 25.46 -8.20
N ASN A 126 23.15 26.71 -7.73
CA ASN A 126 23.66 27.91 -8.38
C ASN A 126 25.08 28.17 -7.84
N GLY A 127 26.02 28.49 -8.74
CA GLY A 127 27.37 28.98 -8.47
C GLY A 127 28.41 27.86 -8.37
N ASP A 128 29.51 27.83 -9.12
CA ASP A 128 30.30 28.88 -9.78
C ASP A 128 30.98 28.24 -11.01
#